data_AF-C0D4Q3-F1
#
_entry.id   AF-C0D4Q3-F1
#
_cell.length_a   1.000
_cell.length_b   1.000
_cell.length_c   1.000
_cell.angle_alpha   90.00
_cell.angle_beta   90.00
_cell.angle_gamma   90.00
#
_symmetry.space_group_name_H-M   'P 1'
#
loop_
_entity.id
_entity.type
_entity.pdbx_description
1 polymer ?
#
loop_
_entity_poly.entity_id
_entity_poly.type
_entity_poly.pdbx_seq_one_letter_code
_entity_poly.pdbx_strand_id
1 'polypeptide(L)'
;MLDPFCGSGTTLVAAKLLGRNYVGIDRNPSAVRLCGQRLECPAKTESRLLKVGIDSYKTKTEEELALLNTLGCDVVQRNKGIDGILKTYYRNAPVAVKIQKKHESLQEAADLLCRAGNKKRCSFLVLVRTSRSAGDQEAAVPANMTVMDSPELLLENELSNQCSLYGVKSAQML
;
A
#
# COMPACT_ATOMS: atom_id res chain seq x y z
N MET A 1 1.69 -37.33 -13.49
CA MET A 1 2.27 -36.39 -12.50
C MET A 1 2.57 -37.18 -11.24
N LEU A 2 3.80 -37.12 -10.74
CA LEU A 2 4.16 -37.69 -9.45
C LEU A 2 4.54 -36.52 -8.53
N ASP A 3 3.91 -36.44 -7.37
CA ASP A 3 4.24 -35.45 -6.34
C ASP A 3 4.59 -36.17 -5.02
N PRO A 4 5.88 -36.35 -4.71
CA PRO A 4 6.31 -37.09 -3.52
C PRO A 4 6.12 -36.33 -2.20
N PHE A 5 5.66 -35.07 -2.25
CA PHE A 5 5.37 -34.22 -1.10
C PHE A 5 4.07 -33.44 -1.34
N CYS A 6 2.99 -34.18 -1.62
CA CYS A 6 1.77 -33.60 -2.18
C CYS A 6 1.03 -32.69 -1.20
N GLY A 7 1.29 -32.77 0.11
CA GLY A 7 0.70 -31.92 1.13
C GLY A 7 -0.82 -31.89 1.04
N SER A 8 -1.37 -30.68 0.89
CA SER A 8 -2.81 -30.46 0.72
C SER A 8 -3.33 -30.71 -0.70
N GLY A 9 -2.49 -31.20 -1.63
CA GLY A 9 -2.93 -31.71 -2.93
C GLY A 9 -2.99 -30.72 -4.08
N THR A 10 -2.40 -29.52 -3.98
CA THR A 10 -2.50 -28.48 -5.03
C THR A 10 -2.09 -28.99 -6.41
N THR A 11 -0.97 -29.73 -6.50
CA THR A 11 -0.49 -30.34 -7.75
C THR A 11 -1.47 -31.38 -8.31
N LEU A 12 -2.03 -32.23 -7.43
CA LEU A 12 -2.94 -33.30 -7.84
C LEU A 12 -4.30 -32.75 -8.28
N VAL A 13 -4.81 -31.74 -7.58
CA VAL A 13 -6.04 -31.01 -7.95
C VAL A 13 -5.87 -30.39 -9.33
N ALA A 14 -4.73 -29.75 -9.61
CA ALA A 14 -4.44 -29.21 -10.93
C ALA A 14 -4.34 -30.32 -12.00
N ALA A 15 -3.69 -31.44 -11.70
CA ALA A 15 -3.62 -32.58 -12.61
C ALA A 15 -5.00 -33.16 -12.93
N LYS A 16 -5.87 -33.31 -11.92
CA LYS A 16 -7.26 -33.75 -12.09
C LYS A 16 -8.06 -32.80 -12.97
N LEU A 17 -8.00 -31.50 -12.70
CA LEU A 17 -8.68 -30.47 -13.51
C LEU A 17 -8.21 -30.43 -14.96
N LEU A 18 -6.96 -30.81 -15.22
CA LEU A 18 -6.37 -30.89 -16.56
C LEU A 18 -6.53 -32.28 -17.21
N GLY A 19 -7.26 -33.21 -16.61
CA GLY A 19 -7.47 -34.57 -17.15
C GLY A 19 -6.21 -35.43 -17.22
N ARG A 20 -5.22 -35.18 -16.34
CA ARG A 20 -3.94 -35.91 -16.30
C ARG A 20 -3.93 -36.94 -15.19
N ASN A 21 -3.27 -38.07 -15.43
CA ASN A 21 -3.01 -39.06 -14.38
C ASN A 21 -2.04 -38.51 -13.32
N TYR A 22 -2.29 -38.81 -12.05
CA TYR A 22 -1.48 -38.33 -10.94
C TYR A 22 -1.34 -39.34 -9.80
N VAL A 23 -0.23 -39.24 -9.07
CA VAL A 23 0.05 -39.94 -7.82
C VAL A 23 0.67 -38.94 -6.86
N GLY A 24 0.21 -38.91 -5.62
CA GLY A 24 0.76 -38.04 -4.58
C GLY A 24 1.06 -38.81 -3.30
N ILE A 25 2.18 -38.45 -2.66
CA ILE A 25 2.67 -39.05 -1.43
C ILE A 25 2.89 -37.93 -0.41
N ASP A 26 2.45 -38.13 0.83
CA ASP A 26 2.80 -37.26 1.94
C ASP A 26 2.84 -38.06 3.24
N ARG A 27 3.77 -37.74 4.14
CA ARG A 27 3.90 -38.43 5.43
C ARG A 27 2.82 -37.99 6.42
N ASN A 28 2.30 -36.77 6.30
CA ASN A 28 1.33 -36.20 7.23
C ASN A 28 -0.10 -36.68 6.88
N PRO A 29 -0.72 -37.54 7.71
CA PRO A 29 -2.05 -38.08 7.41
C PRO A 29 -3.13 -36.99 7.31
N SER A 30 -2.99 -35.89 8.05
CA SER A 30 -3.94 -34.76 7.98
C SER A 30 -3.87 -34.04 6.64
N ALA A 31 -2.67 -33.91 6.06
CA ALA A 31 -2.48 -33.33 4.74
C ALA A 31 -3.09 -34.24 3.65
N VAL A 32 -2.88 -35.56 3.76
CA VAL A 32 -3.48 -36.56 2.86
C VAL A 32 -5.01 -36.53 2.92
N ARG A 33 -5.62 -36.44 4.12
CA ARG A 33 -7.08 -36.31 4.26
C ARG A 33 -7.60 -35.04 3.58
N LEU A 34 -6.96 -33.89 3.81
CA LEU A 34 -7.33 -32.63 3.17
C LEU A 34 -7.16 -32.70 1.64
N CYS A 35 -6.09 -33.33 1.16
CA CYS A 35 -5.87 -33.58 -0.26
C CYS A 35 -7.02 -34.40 -0.86
N GLY A 36 -7.44 -35.49 -0.19
CA GLY A 36 -8.59 -36.31 -0.60
C GLY A 36 -9.87 -35.49 -0.74
N GLN A 37 -10.22 -34.71 0.28
CA GLN A 37 -11.39 -33.82 0.27
C GLN A 37 -11.35 -32.82 -0.89
N ARG A 38 -10.19 -32.20 -1.17
CA ARG A 38 -10.02 -31.27 -2.29
C ARG A 38 -10.09 -31.96 -3.66
N LEU A 39 -9.74 -33.25 -3.74
CA LEU A 39 -9.85 -34.03 -4.97
C LEU A 39 -11.30 -34.47 -5.25
N GLU A 40 -12.15 -34.65 -4.24
CA GLU A 40 -13.58 -34.96 -4.42
C GLU A 40 -14.33 -33.82 -5.10
N CYS A 41 -14.08 -32.58 -4.66
CA CYS A 41 -14.64 -31.36 -5.26
C CYS A 41 -13.52 -30.38 -5.65
N PRO A 42 -12.89 -30.58 -6.84
CA PRO A 42 -11.79 -29.74 -7.29
C PRO A 42 -12.28 -28.32 -7.59
N ALA A 43 -11.91 -27.37 -6.73
CA ALA A 43 -12.22 -25.97 -6.94
C ALA A 43 -11.01 -25.22 -7.51
N LYS A 44 -11.20 -24.53 -8.63
CA LYS A 44 -10.26 -23.54 -9.14
C LYS A 44 -10.71 -22.15 -8.68
N THR A 45 -10.02 -21.59 -7.70
CA THR A 45 -10.20 -20.18 -7.37
C THR A 45 -9.53 -19.34 -8.45
N GLU A 46 -10.31 -18.49 -9.13
CA GLU A 46 -9.73 -17.55 -10.08
C GLU A 46 -9.17 -16.35 -9.33
N SER A 47 -7.89 -16.08 -9.54
CA SER A 47 -7.26 -14.88 -9.00
C SER A 47 -7.91 -13.66 -9.63
N ARG A 48 -8.43 -12.75 -8.80
CA ARG A 48 -8.91 -11.44 -9.27
C ARG A 48 -7.82 -10.73 -10.08
N LEU A 49 -6.54 -10.88 -9.72
CA LEU A 49 -5.43 -10.29 -10.46
C LEU A 49 -5.34 -10.77 -11.90
N LEU A 50 -5.61 -12.05 -12.14
CA LEU A 50 -5.63 -12.60 -13.50
C LEU A 50 -6.84 -12.12 -14.31
N LYS A 51 -7.94 -11.75 -13.64
CA LYS A 51 -9.15 -11.22 -14.31
C LYS A 51 -9.04 -9.76 -14.69
N VAL A 52 -8.55 -8.92 -13.77
CA VAL A 52 -8.55 -7.45 -13.96
C VAL A 52 -7.18 -6.92 -14.42
N GLY A 53 -6.16 -7.77 -14.47
CA GLY A 53 -4.80 -7.39 -14.85
C GLY A 53 -4.04 -6.66 -13.75
N ILE A 54 -2.71 -6.56 -13.91
CA ILE A 54 -1.82 -5.91 -12.94
C ILE A 54 -2.07 -4.40 -12.85
N ASP A 55 -2.56 -3.77 -13.93
CA ASP A 55 -2.78 -2.33 -13.95
C ASP A 55 -3.87 -1.88 -12.98
N SER A 56 -4.86 -2.75 -12.68
CA SER A 56 -5.84 -2.51 -11.60
C SER A 56 -5.21 -2.42 -10.20
N TYR A 57 -3.95 -2.86 -10.05
CA TYR A 57 -3.18 -2.79 -8.81
C TYR A 57 -2.21 -1.61 -8.80
N LYS A 58 -2.01 -0.89 -9.91
CA LYS A 58 -1.26 0.37 -9.93
C LYS A 58 -2.20 1.49 -9.48
N THR A 59 -2.20 1.73 -8.17
CA THR A 59 -3.08 2.70 -7.53
C THR A 59 -2.47 4.08 -7.36
N LYS A 60 -1.18 4.23 -7.72
CA LYS A 60 -0.40 5.45 -7.49
C LYS A 60 -0.17 6.21 -8.77
N THR A 61 -0.22 7.53 -8.68
CA THR A 61 0.16 8.42 -9.79
C THR A 61 1.68 8.44 -9.94
N GLU A 62 2.17 8.89 -11.10
CA GLU A 62 3.61 9.13 -11.36
C GLU A 62 4.22 10.05 -10.29
N GLU A 63 3.50 11.12 -9.92
CA GLU A 63 3.89 12.08 -8.87
C GLU A 63 4.07 11.40 -7.51
N GLU A 64 3.10 10.56 -7.10
CA GLU A 64 3.17 9.83 -5.84
C GLU A 64 4.34 8.84 -5.83
N LEU A 65 4.61 8.18 -6.94
CA LEU A 65 5.75 7.28 -7.08
C LEU A 65 7.07 8.04 -6.98
N ALA A 66 7.19 9.20 -7.65
CA ALA A 66 8.38 10.04 -7.58
C ALA A 66 8.67 10.51 -6.15
N LEU A 67 7.64 10.95 -5.42
CA LEU A 67 7.76 11.39 -4.04
C LEU A 67 8.18 10.23 -3.11
N LEU A 68 7.53 9.07 -3.22
CA LEU A 68 7.89 7.88 -2.43
C LEU A 68 9.33 7.41 -2.70
N ASN A 69 9.75 7.42 -3.96
CA ASN A 69 11.11 7.06 -4.35
C ASN A 69 12.13 8.05 -3.78
N THR A 70 11.84 9.34 -3.84
CA THR A 70 12.69 10.41 -3.28
C THR A 70 12.85 10.25 -1.77
N LEU A 71 11.78 9.86 -1.07
CA LEU A 71 11.82 9.57 0.37
C LEU A 71 12.48 8.22 0.71
N GLY A 72 12.86 7.42 -0.29
CA GLY A 72 13.47 6.10 -0.06
C GLY A 72 12.49 5.05 0.46
N CYS A 73 11.24 5.09 0.01
CA CYS A 73 10.20 4.13 0.41
C CYS A 73 10.13 2.91 -0.50
N ASP A 74 9.71 1.77 0.07
CA ASP A 74 9.08 0.69 -0.67
C ASP A 74 7.59 1.00 -0.85
N VAL A 75 7.11 0.96 -2.11
CA VAL A 75 5.76 1.38 -2.48
C VAL A 75 4.70 0.35 -2.04
N VAL A 76 3.61 0.85 -1.44
CA VAL A 76 2.46 0.05 -0.99
C VAL A 76 1.23 0.32 -1.86
N GLN A 77 0.82 -0.68 -2.62
CA GLN A 77 -0.25 -0.59 -3.63
C GLN A 77 -1.66 -1.03 -3.13
N ARG A 78 -1.75 -1.72 -1.98
CA ARG A 78 -3.01 -2.32 -1.48
C ARG A 78 -3.35 -1.89 -0.05
N ASN A 79 -3.12 -0.63 0.27
CA ASN A 79 -3.46 -0.07 1.57
C ASN A 79 -3.98 1.36 1.37
N LYS A 80 -5.10 1.69 2.03
CA LYS A 80 -5.69 3.04 1.99
C LYS A 80 -4.94 4.05 2.87
N GLY A 81 -4.29 3.56 3.93
CA GLY A 81 -3.61 4.40 4.92
C GLY A 81 -2.09 4.44 4.80
N ILE A 82 -1.48 3.59 3.97
CA ILE A 82 -0.02 3.57 3.77
C ILE A 82 0.25 3.55 2.27
N ASP A 83 0.94 4.56 1.78
CA ASP A 83 1.40 4.65 0.40
C ASP A 83 2.83 4.13 0.24
N GLY A 84 3.65 4.20 1.29
CA GLY A 84 4.99 3.62 1.32
C GLY A 84 5.51 3.30 2.71
N ILE A 85 6.56 2.49 2.78
CA ILE A 85 7.28 2.19 4.03
C ILE A 85 8.75 2.56 3.80
N LEU A 86 9.37 3.33 4.71
CA LEU A 86 10.80 3.63 4.59
C LEU A 86 11.62 2.34 4.60
N LYS A 87 12.63 2.28 3.73
CA LYS A 87 13.61 1.18 3.72
C LYS A 87 14.44 1.15 5.00
N THR A 88 14.62 2.29 5.65
CA THR A 88 15.33 2.44 6.92
C THR A 88 14.39 2.28 8.10
N TYR A 89 14.81 1.52 9.10
CA TYR A 89 14.05 1.33 10.34
C TYR A 89 14.50 2.31 11.41
N TYR A 90 13.56 2.73 12.24
CA TYR A 90 13.81 3.61 13.38
C TYR A 90 13.23 2.97 14.63
N ARG A 91 13.96 3.00 15.76
CA ARG A 91 13.59 2.29 16.99
C ARG A 91 13.28 0.80 16.75
N ASN A 92 14.02 0.16 15.85
CA ASN A 92 13.83 -1.24 15.43
C ASN A 92 12.44 -1.57 14.87
N ALA A 93 11.74 -0.57 14.31
CA ALA A 93 10.41 -0.73 13.73
C ALA A 93 10.29 0.08 12.42
N PRO A 94 9.35 -0.32 11.53
CA PRO A 94 9.16 0.35 10.25
C PRO A 94 8.55 1.74 10.42
N VAL A 95 8.77 2.62 9.44
CA VAL A 95 8.14 3.94 9.36
C VAL A 95 7.20 3.96 8.16
N ALA A 96 5.93 4.29 8.42
CA ALA A 96 4.91 4.34 7.37
C ALA A 96 4.75 5.75 6.82
N VAL A 97 4.60 5.85 5.51
CA VAL A 97 4.40 7.11 4.78
C VAL A 97 3.03 7.09 4.10
N LYS A 98 2.27 8.18 4.24
CA LYS A 98 1.06 8.45 3.48
C LYS A 98 1.18 9.79 2.78
N ILE A 99 0.66 9.86 1.55
CA ILE A 99 0.54 11.09 0.77
C ILE A 99 -0.94 11.48 0.79
N GLN A 100 -1.23 12.72 1.19
CA GLN A 100 -2.58 13.27 1.17
C GLN A 100 -3.11 13.29 -0.28
N LYS A 101 -4.29 12.70 -0.48
CA LYS A 101 -5.00 12.73 -1.77
C LYS A 101 -5.76 14.05 -1.95
N LYS A 102 -5.98 14.46 -3.20
CA LYS A 102 -6.71 15.70 -3.55
C LYS A 102 -8.15 15.79 -3.02
N HIS A 103 -8.75 14.66 -2.67
CA HIS A 103 -10.15 14.56 -2.22
C HIS A 103 -10.29 14.11 -0.76
N GLU A 104 -9.20 14.12 0.02
CA GLU A 104 -9.25 13.84 1.47
C GLU A 104 -8.69 15.03 2.25
N SER A 105 -9.26 15.29 3.42
CA SER A 105 -8.72 16.26 4.38
C SER A 105 -7.43 15.76 5.02
N LEU A 106 -6.62 16.66 5.58
CA LEU A 106 -5.40 16.27 6.28
C LEU A 106 -5.70 15.40 7.51
N GLN A 107 -6.81 15.66 8.21
CA GLN A 107 -7.24 14.85 9.36
C GLN A 107 -7.65 13.44 8.95
N GLU A 108 -8.46 13.28 7.90
CA GLU A 108 -8.82 11.96 7.38
C GLU A 108 -7.58 11.16 6.96
N ALA A 109 -6.63 11.84 6.33
CA ALA A 109 -5.36 11.25 5.93
C ALA A 109 -4.56 10.79 7.16
N ALA A 110 -4.44 11.62 8.18
CA ALA A 110 -3.79 11.30 9.45
C ALA A 110 -4.45 10.09 10.14
N ASP A 111 -5.79 10.05 10.22
CA ASP A 111 -6.53 8.96 10.87
C ASP A 111 -6.35 7.62 10.14
N LEU A 112 -6.31 7.65 8.81
CA LEU A 112 -6.02 6.46 7.99
C LEU A 112 -4.60 5.96 8.23
N LEU A 113 -3.61 6.85 8.24
CA LEU A 113 -2.21 6.51 8.49
C LEU A 113 -2.00 5.98 9.92
N CYS A 114 -2.61 6.62 10.91
CA CYS A 114 -2.54 6.21 12.32
C CYS A 114 -3.07 4.78 12.51
N ARG A 115 -4.27 4.48 11.99
CA ARG A 115 -4.85 3.13 12.07
C ARG A 115 -3.99 2.09 11.38
N ALA A 116 -3.49 2.38 10.18
CA ALA A 116 -2.70 1.44 9.41
C ALA A 116 -1.30 1.21 10.02
N GLY A 117 -0.65 2.28 10.50
CA GLY A 117 0.65 2.25 11.15
C GLY A 117 0.62 1.49 12.48
N ASN A 118 -0.40 1.70 13.31
CA ASN A 118 -0.58 0.96 14.56
C ASN A 118 -0.75 -0.54 14.31
N LYS A 119 -1.53 -0.93 13.30
CA LYS A 119 -1.68 -2.34 12.90
C LYS A 119 -0.37 -2.98 12.43
N LYS A 120 0.53 -2.19 11.85
CA LYS A 120 1.86 -2.61 11.39
C LYS A 120 2.97 -2.41 12.42
N ARG A 121 2.63 -1.91 13.62
CA ARG A 121 3.56 -1.59 14.71
C ARG A 121 4.70 -0.67 14.25
N CYS A 122 4.36 0.35 13.48
CA CYS A 122 5.32 1.35 13.03
C CYS A 122 5.79 2.23 14.20
N SER A 123 7.09 2.56 14.23
CA SER A 123 7.64 3.48 15.24
C SER A 123 7.21 4.92 15.00
N PHE A 124 7.27 5.34 13.73
CA PHE A 124 6.91 6.68 13.29
C PHE A 124 6.00 6.64 12.07
N LEU A 125 5.29 7.75 11.88
CA LEU A 125 4.34 7.97 10.80
C LEU A 125 4.72 9.28 10.11
N VAL A 126 4.75 9.28 8.79
CA VAL A 126 5.04 10.48 7.99
C VAL A 126 3.83 10.74 7.08
N LEU A 127 3.23 11.90 7.24
CA LEU A 127 2.13 12.36 6.39
C LEU A 127 2.64 13.47 5.49
N VAL A 128 2.61 13.26 4.18
CA VAL A 128 2.94 14.29 3.19
C VAL A 128 1.68 15.05 2.81
N ARG A 129 1.63 16.34 3.16
CA ARG A 129 0.57 17.28 2.82
C ARG A 129 0.78 17.84 1.42
N THR A 130 -0.24 17.73 0.57
CA THR A 130 -0.18 18.14 -0.85
C THR A 130 -1.06 19.34 -1.17
N SER A 131 -1.95 19.73 -0.25
CA SER A 131 -2.80 20.91 -0.40
C SER A 131 -3.03 21.60 0.95
N ARG A 132 -3.25 22.92 0.93
CA ARG A 132 -3.75 23.66 2.09
C ARG A 132 -5.23 23.97 1.92
N SER A 133 -6.04 23.42 2.81
CA SER A 133 -7.43 23.81 3.03
C SER A 133 -7.56 24.55 4.37
N ALA A 134 -8.60 25.37 4.53
CA ALA A 134 -8.74 26.26 5.70
C ALA A 134 -8.79 25.54 7.07
N GLY A 135 -8.96 24.21 7.09
CA GLY A 135 -8.91 23.37 8.31
C GLY A 135 -7.58 22.63 8.54
N ASP A 136 -6.58 22.78 7.67
CA ASP A 136 -5.34 21.99 7.72
C ASP A 136 -4.29 22.51 8.73
N GLN A 137 -4.54 23.66 9.37
CA GLN A 137 -3.63 24.19 10.41
C GLN A 137 -3.79 23.50 11.77
N GLU A 138 -4.86 22.71 11.98
CA GLU A 138 -5.23 22.13 13.29
C GLU A 138 -5.38 20.60 13.26
N ALA A 139 -4.77 19.89 12.30
CA ALA A 139 -4.85 18.43 12.31
C ALA A 139 -4.25 17.88 13.62
N ALA A 140 -5.09 17.23 14.43
CA ALA A 140 -4.71 16.60 15.68
C ALA A 140 -3.93 15.32 15.36
N VAL A 141 -2.63 15.47 15.13
CA VAL A 141 -1.73 14.36 14.82
C VAL A 141 -1.10 13.79 16.09
N PRO A 142 -0.90 12.46 16.18
CA PRO A 142 -0.27 11.85 17.34
C PRO A 142 1.22 12.21 17.41
N ALA A 143 1.83 12.12 18.60
CA ALA A 143 3.22 12.54 18.85
C ALA A 143 4.27 11.78 18.02
N ASN A 144 3.95 10.57 17.52
CA ASN A 144 4.83 9.80 16.64
C ASN A 144 4.56 10.03 15.15
N MET A 145 3.75 11.03 14.80
CA MET A 145 3.47 11.43 13.43
C MET A 145 4.09 12.78 13.12
N THR A 146 4.76 12.85 11.97
CA THR A 146 5.31 14.10 11.43
C THR A 146 4.56 14.43 10.14
N VAL A 147 4.05 15.65 10.05
CA VAL A 147 3.47 16.20 8.82
C VAL A 147 4.55 16.99 8.11
N MET A 148 4.74 16.73 6.82
CA MET A 148 5.64 17.48 5.97
C MET A 148 4.92 17.95 4.71
N ASP A 149 5.26 19.13 4.22
CA ASP A 149 4.70 19.66 2.98
C ASP A 149 5.41 19.05 1.77
N SER A 150 4.65 18.79 0.70
CA SER A 150 5.25 18.36 -0.56
C SER A 150 6.14 19.47 -1.14
N PRO A 151 7.17 19.14 -1.94
CA PRO A 151 8.04 20.13 -2.56
C PRO A 151 7.27 21.19 -3.35
N GLU A 152 6.20 20.80 -4.04
CA GLU A 152 5.34 21.68 -4.81
C GLU A 152 4.64 22.69 -3.91
N LEU A 153 4.05 22.22 -2.80
CA LEU A 153 3.37 23.08 -1.83
C LEU A 153 4.34 24.04 -1.14
N LEU A 154 5.56 23.60 -0.85
CA LEU A 154 6.60 24.48 -0.31
C LEU A 154 6.98 25.59 -1.29
N LEU A 155 7.15 25.25 -2.57
CA LEU A 155 7.47 26.21 -3.62
C LEU A 155 6.34 27.23 -3.83
N GLU A 156 5.10 26.78 -3.92
CA GLU A 156 3.93 27.65 -4.07
C GLU A 156 3.79 28.63 -2.90
N ASN A 157 4.01 28.15 -1.67
CA ASN A 157 3.97 29.01 -0.49
C ASN A 157 5.08 30.06 -0.51
N GLU A 158 6.32 29.66 -0.84
CA GLU A 158 7.44 30.59 -0.89
C GLU A 158 7.23 31.66 -1.96
N LEU A 159 6.85 31.26 -3.19
CA LEU A 159 6.55 32.21 -4.27
C LEU A 159 5.39 33.14 -3.92
N SER A 160 4.34 32.62 -3.29
CA SER A 160 3.20 33.44 -2.85
C SER A 160 3.60 34.46 -1.78
N ASN A 161 4.46 34.06 -0.84
CA ASN A 161 5.01 34.97 0.18
C ASN A 161 5.84 36.08 -0.46
N GLN A 162 6.71 35.74 -1.43
CA GLN A 162 7.50 36.73 -2.17
C GLN A 162 6.60 37.69 -2.97
N CYS A 163 5.60 37.19 -3.70
CA CYS A 163 4.64 38.02 -4.43
C CYS A 163 3.92 39.02 -3.51
N SER A 164 3.51 38.57 -2.31
CA SER A 164 2.90 39.42 -1.29
C SER A 164 3.87 40.51 -0.79
N LEU A 165 5.14 40.16 -0.58
CA LEU A 165 6.19 41.10 -0.16
C LEU A 165 6.54 42.14 -1.22
N TYR A 166 6.49 41.77 -2.51
CA TYR A 166 6.80 42.67 -3.62
C TYR A 166 5.57 43.38 -4.22
N GLY A 167 4.37 43.17 -3.68
CA GLY A 167 3.14 43.82 -4.14
C GLY A 167 2.66 43.38 -5.53
N VAL A 168 3.13 42.24 -6.03
CA VAL A 168 2.75 41.69 -7.34
C VAL A 168 1.65 40.65 -7.12
N LYS A 169 0.53 40.75 -7.86
CA LYS A 169 -0.52 39.72 -7.79
C LYS A 169 0.03 38.38 -8.28
N SER A 170 -0.12 37.34 -7.47
CA SER A 170 0.22 35.96 -7.84
C SER A 170 -0.47 35.61 -9.17
N ALA A 171 0.28 35.09 -10.14
CA ALA A 171 -0.29 34.60 -11.37
C ALA A 171 -1.24 33.44 -11.05
N GLN A 172 -2.55 33.63 -11.28
CA GLN A 172 -3.50 32.53 -11.24
C GLN A 172 -3.16 31.56 -12.39
N MET A 173 -2.73 30.34 -12.08
CA MET A 173 -2.68 29.25 -13.05
C MET A 173 -4.13 28.92 -13.47
N LEU A 174 -4.35 28.93 -14.79
CA LEU A 174 -5.54 28.41 -15.49
C LEU A 174 -5.64 26.89 -15.36
#